data_AF-A0AB36YDH3-F1
#
_entry.id   AF-A0AB36YDH3-F1
#
_cell.length_a   1.000
_cell.length_b   1.000
_cell.length_c   1.000
_cell.angle_alpha   90.00
_cell.angle_beta   90.00
_cell.angle_gamma   90.00
#
_symmetry.space_group_name_H-M   'P 1'
#
loop_
_entity.id
_entity.type
_entity.pdbx_description
1 polymer ?
#
loop_
_entity_poly.entity_id
_entity_poly.type
_entity_poly.pdbx_seq_one_letter_code
_entity_poly.pdbx_strand_id
1 'polypeptide(L)'
;MRNPIHPSQLDLCFPPALDTAVETRHGQVVARLSIPRRERPRTVPQVERRVDWFKVITQLSRAGYSPHIVSDRIAVPRSTLIGWKQGAEPRYTEGERLVTLWCQVMRRDRSKLPMVAVGDWWAYHSKA
;
A
#
# COMPACT_ATOMS: atom_id res chain seq x y z
N MET A 1 18.64 -18.70 -36.07
CA MET A 1 18.16 -19.38 -37.30
C MET A 1 18.79 -20.76 -37.30
N ARG A 2 18.12 -21.91 -37.33
CA ARG A 2 16.78 -22.30 -37.79
C ARG A 2 16.37 -23.53 -36.96
N ASN A 3 15.11 -23.58 -36.54
CA ASN A 3 14.42 -24.85 -36.34
C ASN A 3 14.22 -25.50 -37.73
N PRO A 4 14.19 -26.83 -37.84
CA PRO A 4 12.95 -27.44 -38.34
C PRO A 4 12.65 -28.80 -37.67
N ILE A 5 11.43 -28.99 -37.16
CA ILE A 5 10.26 -29.64 -37.79
C ILE A 5 10.25 -31.18 -37.67
N HIS A 6 9.26 -31.63 -36.87
CA HIS A 6 8.41 -32.85 -36.85
C HIS A 6 8.48 -33.83 -38.04
N PRO A 7 8.21 -35.14 -37.83
CA PRO A 7 6.82 -35.65 -37.91
C PRO A 7 6.51 -36.77 -36.89
N SER A 8 5.40 -36.74 -36.14
CA SER A 8 4.03 -37.17 -36.47
C SER A 8 3.87 -38.68 -36.70
N GLN A 9 2.83 -39.22 -36.02
CA GLN A 9 1.95 -40.35 -36.38
C GLN A 9 2.04 -41.57 -35.45
N LEU A 10 1.01 -41.81 -34.63
CA LEU A 10 -0.23 -42.59 -34.90
C LEU A 10 -0.01 -44.02 -34.41
N ASP A 11 -0.96 -44.79 -33.89
CA ASP A 11 -2.35 -44.61 -33.47
C ASP A 11 -2.71 -45.99 -32.88
N LEU A 12 -3.82 -46.05 -32.14
CA LEU A 12 -4.69 -47.22 -32.01
C LEU A 12 -4.42 -48.32 -30.97
N CYS A 13 -5.51 -48.48 -30.20
CA CYS A 13 -6.12 -49.72 -29.76
C CYS A 13 -5.47 -50.47 -28.59
N PHE A 14 -6.20 -51.02 -27.62
CA PHE A 14 -7.63 -51.02 -27.24
C PHE A 14 -7.64 -51.99 -26.03
N PRO A 15 -8.15 -51.66 -24.85
CA PRO A 15 -8.50 -52.70 -23.88
C PRO A 15 -10.00 -52.99 -23.98
N PRO A 16 -10.41 -54.23 -24.29
CA PRO A 16 -11.73 -54.72 -23.92
C PRO A 16 -11.56 -55.78 -22.83
N ALA A 17 -12.03 -55.48 -21.64
CA ALA A 17 -12.69 -56.48 -20.82
C ALA A 17 -13.65 -55.74 -19.91
N LEU A 18 -14.87 -55.60 -20.42
CA LEU A 18 -16.07 -55.41 -19.64
C LEU A 18 -16.12 -56.50 -18.57
N ASP A 19 -16.21 -56.10 -17.30
CA ASP A 19 -16.97 -56.90 -16.35
C ASP A 19 -18.11 -56.05 -15.81
N THR A 20 -19.31 -56.56 -16.05
CA THR A 20 -20.58 -55.90 -15.87
C THR A 20 -21.14 -56.39 -14.54
N ALA A 21 -21.06 -55.55 -13.51
CA ALA A 21 -21.81 -55.76 -12.27
C ALA A 21 -22.83 -54.62 -12.08
N VAL A 22 -23.99 -54.81 -12.71
CA VAL A 22 -25.34 -54.49 -12.19
C VAL A 22 -25.38 -54.97 -10.73
N GLU A 23 -25.84 -54.29 -9.69
CA GLU A 23 -26.82 -53.21 -9.53
C GLU A 23 -26.86 -52.86 -8.04
N THR A 24 -27.24 -51.64 -7.67
CA THR A 24 -28.23 -51.33 -6.62
C THR A 24 -28.34 -49.82 -6.47
N ARG A 25 -29.55 -49.32 -6.70
CA ARG A 25 -29.96 -47.94 -6.57
C ARG A 25 -29.83 -47.47 -5.12
N HIS A 26 -29.01 -46.46 -4.84
CA HIS A 26 -29.14 -45.66 -3.62
C HIS A 26 -28.74 -44.22 -3.89
N GLY A 27 -29.68 -43.31 -3.63
CA GLY A 27 -29.40 -41.93 -3.28
C GLY A 27 -28.93 -41.04 -4.42
N GLN A 28 -29.85 -40.23 -4.94
CA GLN A 28 -29.50 -39.01 -5.65
C GLN A 28 -28.73 -38.07 -4.69
N VAL A 29 -27.40 -38.17 -4.69
CA VAL A 29 -26.55 -37.16 -4.05
C VAL A 29 -26.43 -36.02 -5.04
N VAL A 30 -27.32 -35.03 -4.91
CA VAL A 30 -27.09 -33.71 -5.50
C VAL A 30 -25.91 -33.09 -4.76
N ALA A 31 -24.69 -33.34 -5.25
CA ALA A 31 -23.53 -32.57 -4.87
C ALA A 31 -23.79 -31.13 -5.34
N ARG A 32 -24.38 -30.31 -4.47
CA ARG A 32 -24.31 -28.86 -4.61
C ARG A 32 -22.84 -28.53 -4.50
N LEU A 33 -22.19 -28.32 -5.65
CA LEU A 33 -20.95 -27.57 -5.73
C LEU A 33 -21.24 -26.19 -5.12
N SER A 34 -21.02 -26.09 -3.82
CA SER A 34 -20.87 -24.83 -3.12
C SER A 34 -19.58 -24.22 -3.67
N ILE A 35 -19.67 -23.60 -4.84
CA ILE A 35 -18.59 -22.77 -5.37
C ILE A 35 -18.33 -21.75 -4.26
N PRO A 36 -17.17 -21.79 -3.56
CA PRO A 36 -16.85 -20.72 -2.64
C PRO A 36 -16.85 -19.46 -3.48
N ARG A 37 -17.78 -18.55 -3.18
CA ARG A 37 -17.84 -17.23 -3.79
C ARG A 37 -16.44 -16.67 -3.65
N ARG A 38 -15.67 -16.67 -4.75
CA ARG A 38 -14.35 -16.07 -4.81
C ARG A 38 -14.61 -14.60 -4.55
N GLU A 39 -14.51 -14.19 -3.28
CA GLU A 39 -14.56 -12.80 -2.89
C GLU A 39 -13.43 -12.16 -3.69
N ARG A 40 -13.79 -11.47 -4.77
CA ARG A 40 -12.84 -10.60 -5.45
C ARG A 40 -12.33 -9.70 -4.34
N PRO A 41 -11.02 -9.66 -4.06
CA PRO A 41 -10.51 -8.72 -3.07
C PRO A 41 -11.05 -7.37 -3.51
N ARG A 42 -11.89 -6.77 -2.65
CA ARG A 42 -12.31 -5.39 -2.83
C ARG A 42 -11.00 -4.62 -2.96
N THR A 43 -10.69 -4.14 -4.15
CA THR A 43 -9.60 -3.20 -4.37
C THR A 43 -10.00 -1.97 -3.58
N VAL A 44 -9.61 -1.95 -2.30
CA VAL A 44 -9.62 -0.72 -1.52
C VAL A 44 -8.81 0.26 -2.38
N PRO A 45 -9.39 1.39 -2.81
CA PRO A 45 -8.60 2.38 -3.51
C PRO A 45 -7.44 2.70 -2.58
N GLN A 46 -6.23 2.38 -3.02
CA GLN A 46 -5.01 2.64 -2.27
C GLN A 46 -4.87 4.15 -2.26
N VAL A 47 -5.46 4.80 -1.26
CA VAL A 47 -5.38 6.26 -1.13
C VAL A 47 -3.93 6.58 -0.92
N GLU A 48 -3.33 7.30 -1.87
CA GLU A 48 -1.96 7.74 -1.77
C GLU A 48 -1.81 8.54 -0.46
N ARG A 49 -0.88 8.09 0.39
CA ARG A 49 -0.59 8.70 1.68
C ARG A 49 0.73 9.43 1.58
N ARG A 50 0.73 10.71 1.92
CA ARG A 50 1.92 11.55 2.01
C ARG A 50 2.21 11.92 3.44
N VAL A 51 3.43 12.37 3.71
CA VAL A 51 3.81 12.87 5.02
C VAL A 51 3.05 14.17 5.31
N ASP A 52 2.45 14.25 6.48
CA ASP A 52 1.76 15.43 6.97
C ASP A 52 2.79 16.34 7.66
N TRP A 53 3.43 17.20 6.85
CA TRP A 53 4.48 18.12 7.30
C TRP A 53 3.98 19.11 8.36
N PHE A 54 2.73 19.54 8.25
CA PHE A 54 2.09 20.40 9.25
C PHE A 54 2.04 19.71 10.62
N LYS A 55 1.59 18.45 10.69
CA LYS A 55 1.57 17.69 11.94
C LYS A 55 2.96 17.40 12.46
N VAL A 56 3.93 17.08 11.59
CA VAL A 56 5.33 16.89 11.99
C VAL A 56 5.85 18.13 12.72
N ILE A 57 5.69 19.31 12.12
CA ILE A 57 6.14 20.59 12.70
C ILE A 57 5.35 20.92 13.99
N THR A 58 4.04 20.69 13.98
CA THR A 58 3.18 20.95 15.15
C THR A 58 3.53 20.04 16.32
N GLN A 59 3.85 18.77 16.06
CA GLN A 59 4.31 17.85 17.10
C GLN A 59 5.65 18.28 17.68
N LEU A 60 6.61 18.71 16.85
CA LEU A 60 7.87 19.29 17.34
C LEU A 60 7.61 20.51 18.24
N SER A 61 6.70 21.40 17.82
CA SER A 61 6.29 22.56 18.64
C SER A 61 5.68 22.15 19.97
N ARG A 62 4.86 21.09 20.00
CA ARG A 62 4.26 20.54 21.23
C ARG A 62 5.27 19.85 22.14
N ALA A 63 6.36 19.33 21.58
CA ALA A 63 7.49 18.78 22.33
C ALA A 63 8.43 19.86 22.90
N GLY A 64 8.09 21.15 22.75
CA GLY A 64 8.88 22.28 23.26
C GLY A 64 9.92 22.81 22.27
N TYR A 65 9.99 22.28 21.05
CA TYR A 65 10.89 22.79 20.02
C TYR A 65 10.23 23.97 19.31
N SER A 66 10.67 25.18 19.63
CA SER A 66 10.18 26.38 18.95
C SER A 66 10.50 26.31 17.43
N PRO A 67 9.68 26.94 16.56
CA PRO A 67 9.95 26.95 15.12
C PRO A 67 11.33 27.49 14.76
N HIS A 68 11.89 28.37 15.61
CA HIS A 68 13.23 28.91 15.47
C HIS A 68 14.31 27.85 15.70
N ILE A 69 14.18 27.05 16.77
CA ILE A 69 15.11 25.94 17.05
C ILE A 69 15.02 24.88 15.94
N VAL A 70 13.80 24.59 15.45
CA VAL A 70 13.62 23.64 14.34
C VAL A 70 14.30 24.15 13.07
N SER A 71 14.10 25.41 12.70
CA SER A 71 14.75 26.01 11.51
C SER A 71 16.27 25.96 11.57
N ASP A 72 16.84 26.25 12.76
CA ASP A 72 18.27 26.23 13.00
C ASP A 72 18.85 24.81 12.89
N ARG A 73 18.17 23.83 13.52
CA ARG A 73 18.56 22.41 13.50
C ARG A 73 18.59 21.78 12.12
N ILE A 74 17.67 22.17 11.23
CA ILE A 74 17.59 21.61 9.86
C ILE A 74 18.29 22.50 8.82
N ALA A 75 18.81 23.66 9.25
CA ALA A 75 19.45 24.68 8.44
C ALA A 75 18.57 25.18 7.28
N VAL A 76 17.31 25.54 7.58
CA VAL A 76 16.41 26.16 6.60
C VAL A 76 15.85 27.49 7.10
N PRO A 77 15.51 28.43 6.21
CA PRO A 77 14.90 29.69 6.60
C PRO A 77 13.55 29.48 7.33
N ARG A 78 13.26 30.35 8.30
CA ARG A 78 11.98 30.32 9.04
C ARG A 78 10.78 30.52 8.11
N SER A 79 10.91 31.33 7.07
CA SER A 79 9.88 31.53 6.04
C SER A 79 9.54 30.23 5.31
N THR A 80 10.54 29.39 5.03
CA THR A 80 10.35 28.07 4.42
C THR A 80 9.55 27.14 5.33
N LEU A 81 9.85 27.15 6.62
CA LEU A 81 9.13 26.34 7.62
C LEU A 81 7.67 26.80 7.78
N ILE A 82 7.40 28.11 7.68
CA ILE A 82 6.03 28.66 7.63
C ILE A 82 5.32 28.19 6.36
N GLY A 83 5.99 28.21 5.20
CA GLY A 83 5.44 27.69 3.95
C GLY A 83 5.04 26.21 4.04
N TRP A 84 5.88 25.37 4.64
CA TRP A 84 5.54 23.96 4.85
C TRP A 84 4.36 23.75 5.80
N LYS A 85 4.23 24.63 6.79
CA LYS A 85 3.08 24.65 7.69
C LYS A 85 1.78 25.06 6.97
N GLN A 86 1.87 25.80 5.86
CA GLN A 86 0.72 26.25 5.07
C GLN A 86 0.30 25.28 3.97
N GLY A 87 1.07 24.24 3.71
CA GLY A 87 0.73 23.31 2.62
C GLY A 87 1.91 22.93 1.73
N ALA A 88 3.03 23.66 1.78
CA ALA A 88 4.12 23.43 0.86
C ALA A 88 4.89 22.14 1.19
N GLU A 89 5.33 21.44 0.14
CA GLU A 89 6.13 20.22 0.29
C GLU A 89 7.63 20.60 0.34
N PRO A 90 8.39 20.16 1.36
CA PRO A 90 9.83 20.32 1.41
C PRO A 90 10.51 19.54 0.28
N ARG A 91 11.68 19.99 -0.16
CA ARG A 91 12.51 19.16 -1.04
C ARG A 91 12.99 17.92 -0.29
N TYR A 92 13.33 16.87 -1.02
CA TYR A 92 13.77 15.59 -0.46
C TYR A 92 14.82 15.74 0.66
N THR A 93 15.88 16.51 0.41
CA THR A 93 16.97 16.73 1.38
C THR A 93 16.52 17.45 2.65
N GLU A 94 15.64 18.43 2.52
CA GLU A 94 15.13 19.24 3.63
C GLU A 94 14.10 18.45 4.44
N GLY A 95 13.23 17.71 3.75
CA GLY A 95 12.24 16.81 4.33
C GLY A 95 12.90 15.70 5.14
N GLU A 96 13.95 15.07 4.60
CA GLU A 96 14.72 14.03 5.32
C GLU A 96 15.36 14.57 6.62
N ARG A 97 15.90 15.80 6.61
CA ARG A 97 16.43 16.44 7.83
C ARG A 97 15.34 16.66 8.87
N LEU A 98 14.17 17.13 8.44
CA LEU A 98 13.02 17.35 9.31
C LEU A 98 12.49 16.04 9.90
N VAL A 99 12.39 14.98 9.08
CA VAL A 99 12.02 13.63 9.53
C VAL A 99 13.03 13.10 10.54
N THR A 100 14.33 13.23 10.26
CA THR A 100 15.39 12.80 11.16
C THR A 100 15.29 13.50 12.52
N LEU A 101 15.10 14.82 12.52
CA LEU A 101 14.89 15.59 13.74
C LEU A 101 13.63 15.11 14.50
N TRP A 102 12.52 14.88 13.78
CA TRP A 102 11.29 14.38 14.41
C TRP A 102 11.49 13.00 15.04
N CYS A 103 12.15 12.07 14.35
CA CYS A 103 12.44 10.74 14.88
C CYS A 103 13.30 10.83 16.15
N GLN A 104 14.30 11.72 16.17
CA GLN A 104 15.17 11.96 17.33
C GLN A 104 14.38 12.54 18.52
N VAL A 105 13.56 13.57 18.28
CA VAL A 105 12.80 14.27 19.33
C VAL A 105 11.70 13.36 19.91
N MET A 106 10.96 12.68 19.04
CA MET A 106 9.83 11.83 19.44
C MET A 106 10.25 10.44 19.90
N ARG A 107 11.52 10.05 19.69
CA ARG A 107 12.06 8.70 19.88
C ARG A 107 11.19 7.65 19.19
N ARG A 108 10.78 7.94 17.96
CA ARG A 108 9.91 7.10 17.13
C ARG A 108 10.56 6.83 15.79
N ASP A 109 10.19 5.71 15.19
CA ASP A 109 10.62 5.36 13.85
C ASP A 109 9.89 6.20 12.78
N ARG A 110 10.50 6.35 11.60
CA ARG A 110 9.92 7.02 10.43
C ARG A 110 8.57 6.42 10.02
N SER A 111 8.34 5.13 10.30
CA SER A 111 7.09 4.43 10.00
C SER A 111 5.90 4.95 10.83
N LYS A 112 6.17 5.72 11.89
CA LYS A 112 5.16 6.38 12.74
C LYS A 112 4.97 7.85 12.38
N LEU A 113 5.55 8.31 11.28
CA LEU A 113 5.34 9.68 10.81
C LEU A 113 3.85 9.94 10.60
N PRO A 114 3.39 11.16 10.93
CA PRO A 114 2.07 11.61 10.55
C PRO A 114 1.90 11.48 9.03
N MET A 115 0.90 10.70 8.60
CA MET A 115 0.53 10.57 7.20
C MET A 115 -0.86 11.13 6.96
N VAL A 116 -1.08 11.69 5.79
CA VAL A 116 -2.35 12.25 5.33
C VAL A 116 -2.66 11.73 3.92
N ALA A 117 -3.93 11.44 3.67
CA ALA A 117 -4.39 11.13 2.33
C ALA A 117 -4.25 12.37 1.43
N VAL A 118 -3.74 12.21 0.21
CA VAL A 118 -3.56 13.33 -0.73
C VAL A 118 -4.86 14.12 -0.94
N GLY A 119 -6.01 13.44 -0.99
CA GLY A 119 -7.33 14.07 -1.15
C GLY A 119 -7.84 14.82 0.08
N ASP A 120 -7.36 14.48 1.29
CA ASP A 120 -7.82 15.10 2.54
C ASP A 120 -7.03 16.36 2.91
N TRP A 121 -5.87 16.60 2.27
CA TRP A 121 -4.99 17.73 2.59
C TRP A 121 -5.69 19.08 2.46
N TRP A 122 -6.53 19.24 1.43
CA TRP A 122 -7.29 20.46 1.18
C TRP A 122 -8.35 20.72 2.26
N ALA A 123 -9.05 19.67 2.71
CA ALA A 123 -10.12 19.78 3.69
C ALA A 123 -9.64 20.24 5.08
N TYR A 124 -8.38 19.96 5.42
CA TYR A 124 -7.77 20.39 6.69
C TYR A 124 -7.28 21.84 6.67
N HIS A 125 -6.85 22.35 5.52
CA HIS A 125 -6.25 23.69 5.41
C HIS A 125 -7.24 24.77 4.94
N SER A 126 -8.39 24.40 4.35
CA SER A 126 -9.40 25.35 3.88
C SER A 126 -10.29 25.94 4.99
N LYS A 127 -10.13 25.50 6.25
CA LYS A 127 -10.91 26.00 7.41
C LYS A 127 -10.16 27.02 8.27
N ALA A 128 -9.20 27.74 7.67
CA ALA A 128 -8.50 28.85 8.34
C ALA A 128 -9.37 30.10 8.43
#